data_AF-A0A1J3CRX0-F1
#
_entry.id   AF-A0A1J3CRX0-F1
#
_cell.length_a   1.000
_cell.length_b   1.000
_cell.length_c   1.000
_cell.angle_alpha   90.00
_cell.angle_beta   90.00
_cell.angle_gamma   90.00
#
_symmetry.space_group_name_H-M   'P 1'
#
loop_
_entity.id
_entity.type
_entity.pdbx_description
1 polymer ?
#
loop_
_entity_poly.entity_id
_entity_poly.type
_entity_poly.pdbx_seq_one_letter_code
_entity_poly.pdbx_strand_id
1 'polypeptide(L)'
;CSSSPEAVSKAYYSQFKEDFSIFLRCRSKELVSAGRMVLIILGRDGPDHVDRGNSFFWELLSRSIADLVAQGETEEEKLDSYEMHFYAASAAEIESEVEREGSFELERLEMLEVDKETGYEDDDVSSYGKAVAKTVRAVQETMLAQHFGE
;
A
#
# COMPACT_ATOMS: atom_id res chain seq x y z
N CYS A 1 4.11 -0.40 10.48
CA CYS A 1 5.14 -1.16 11.23
C CYS A 1 4.55 -1.56 12.57
N SER A 2 4.94 -2.73 13.12
CA SER A 2 4.48 -3.17 14.45
C SER A 2 4.97 -2.27 15.60
N SER A 3 6.03 -1.49 15.38
CA SER A 3 6.57 -0.53 16.35
C SER A 3 5.96 0.88 16.26
N SER A 4 5.11 1.15 15.26
CA SER A 4 4.51 2.47 15.08
C SER A 4 3.44 2.76 16.15
N PRO A 5 3.34 4.01 16.65
CA PRO A 5 2.21 4.41 17.48
C PRO A 5 0.87 4.23 16.75
N GLU A 6 -0.19 3.88 17.47
CA GLU A 6 -1.56 3.71 16.92
C GLU A 6 -2.07 4.98 16.19
N ALA A 7 -1.58 6.16 16.58
CA ALA A 7 -1.90 7.41 15.91
C ALA A 7 -1.52 7.39 14.41
N VAL A 8 -0.44 6.67 14.05
CA VAL A 8 0.03 6.56 12.66
C VAL A 8 -1.01 5.79 11.83
N SER A 9 -1.44 4.61 12.26
CA SER A 9 -2.44 3.85 11.49
C SER A 9 -3.77 4.61 11.35
N LYS A 10 -4.18 5.34 12.39
CA LYS A 10 -5.37 6.21 12.35
C LYS A 10 -5.23 7.36 11.36
N ALA A 11 -4.06 8.00 11.29
CA ALA A 11 -3.80 9.07 10.34
C ALA A 11 -3.88 8.55 8.89
N TYR A 12 -3.21 7.43 8.60
CA TYR A 12 -3.25 6.77 7.31
C TYR A 12 -4.65 6.32 6.89
N TYR A 13 -5.41 5.73 7.81
CA TYR A 13 -6.80 5.37 7.55
C TYR A 13 -7.66 6.61 7.27
N SER A 14 -7.46 7.70 8.01
CA SER A 14 -8.18 8.96 7.78
C SER A 14 -7.89 9.55 6.41
N GLN A 15 -6.62 9.52 5.98
CA GLN A 15 -6.21 9.96 4.65
C GLN A 15 -6.84 9.10 3.55
N PHE A 16 -6.83 7.77 3.70
CA PHE A 16 -7.49 6.85 2.77
C PHE A 16 -8.98 7.19 2.61
N LYS A 17 -9.71 7.42 3.71
CA LYS A 17 -11.13 7.76 3.67
C LYS A 17 -11.38 9.04 2.88
N GLU A 18 -10.56 10.06 3.10
CA GLU A 18 -10.67 11.35 2.41
C GLU A 18 -10.42 11.16 0.90
N ASP A 19 -9.28 10.58 0.55
CA ASP A 19 -8.86 10.39 -0.83
C ASP A 19 -9.82 9.51 -1.62
N PHE A 20 -10.25 8.38 -1.03
CA PHE A 20 -11.16 7.45 -1.67
C PHE A 20 -12.56 8.05 -1.85
N SER A 21 -13.05 8.81 -0.86
CA SER A 21 -14.32 9.52 -0.98
C SER A 21 -14.28 10.61 -2.05
N ILE A 22 -13.18 11.34 -2.17
CA ILE A 22 -12.96 12.31 -3.23
C ILE A 22 -12.94 11.61 -4.59
N PHE A 23 -12.22 10.50 -4.70
CA PHE A 23 -12.17 9.69 -5.92
C PHE A 23 -13.57 9.27 -6.38
N LEU A 24 -14.36 8.66 -5.49
CA LEU A 24 -15.73 8.23 -5.80
C LEU A 24 -16.59 9.43 -6.24
N ARG A 25 -16.58 10.53 -5.50
CA ARG A 25 -17.35 11.73 -5.86
C ARG A 25 -16.95 12.35 -7.20
N CYS A 26 -15.67 12.29 -7.56
CA CYS A 26 -15.21 12.74 -8.86
C CYS A 26 -15.72 11.81 -9.96
N ARG A 27 -15.58 10.50 -9.78
CA ARG A 27 -16.02 9.51 -10.75
C ARG A 27 -17.53 9.49 -10.94
N SER A 28 -18.33 9.78 -9.92
CA SER A 28 -19.79 9.82 -10.03
C SER A 28 -20.30 10.95 -10.92
N LYS A 29 -19.53 12.03 -11.07
CA LYS A 29 -19.83 13.13 -12.00
C LYS A 29 -19.47 12.82 -13.45
N GLU A 30 -18.52 11.92 -13.65
CA GLU A 30 -17.98 11.59 -14.97
C GLU A 30 -18.66 10.34 -15.58
N LEU A 31 -19.09 9.40 -14.74
CA LEU A 31 -19.81 8.21 -15.16
C LEU A 31 -21.24 8.54 -15.61
N VAL A 32 -21.65 7.90 -16.71
CA VAL A 32 -23.04 7.96 -17.19
C VAL A 32 -23.97 7.26 -16.21
N SER A 33 -25.26 7.61 -16.24
CA SER A 33 -26.29 6.91 -15.47
C SER A 33 -26.26 5.41 -15.74
N ALA A 34 -26.32 4.60 -14.68
CA ALA A 34 -26.17 3.13 -14.71
C ALA A 34 -24.82 2.61 -15.25
N GLY A 35 -23.83 3.49 -15.43
CA GLY A 35 -22.45 3.09 -15.68
C GLY A 35 -21.85 2.32 -14.51
N ARG A 36 -20.89 1.45 -14.79
CA ARG A 36 -20.21 0.62 -13.78
C ARG A 36 -18.71 0.93 -13.76
N MET A 37 -18.10 0.70 -12.61
CA MET A 37 -16.67 0.82 -12.41
C MET A 37 -16.14 -0.47 -11.80
N VAL A 38 -14.97 -0.91 -12.27
CA VAL A 38 -14.24 -2.04 -11.68
C VAL A 38 -12.93 -1.48 -11.14
N LEU A 39 -12.68 -1.71 -9.86
CA LEU A 39 -11.46 -1.29 -9.17
C LEU A 39 -10.67 -2.53 -8.75
N ILE A 40 -9.36 -2.50 -9.02
CA ILE A 40 -8.42 -3.51 -8.53
C ILE A 40 -7.39 -2.74 -7.72
N ILE A 41 -7.36 -2.98 -6.40
CA ILE A 41 -6.50 -2.28 -5.46
C ILE A 41 -5.82 -3.29 -4.55
N LEU A 42 -4.60 -2.97 -4.11
CA LEU A 42 -3.92 -3.74 -3.08
C LEU A 42 -4.62 -3.47 -1.74
N GLY A 43 -5.11 -4.54 -1.10
CA GLY A 43 -5.77 -4.48 0.19
C GLY A 43 -5.13 -5.42 1.21
N ARG A 44 -5.84 -5.62 2.33
CA ARG A 44 -5.45 -6.57 3.38
C ARG A 44 -6.65 -7.39 3.85
N ASP A 45 -6.43 -8.66 4.18
CA ASP A 45 -7.50 -9.57 4.60
C ASP A 45 -7.98 -9.35 6.04
N GLY A 46 -7.08 -8.92 6.92
CA GLY A 46 -7.35 -8.74 8.35
C GLY A 46 -7.77 -7.32 8.74
N PRO A 47 -8.39 -7.14 9.92
CA PRO A 47 -8.66 -5.82 10.47
C PRO A 47 -7.37 -5.08 10.84
N ASP A 48 -6.34 -5.83 11.25
CA ASP A 48 -5.06 -5.30 11.70
C ASP A 48 -4.31 -4.63 10.54
N HIS A 49 -3.86 -3.38 10.75
CA HIS A 49 -3.06 -2.65 9.76
C HIS A 49 -1.63 -3.20 9.61
N VAL A 50 -1.21 -4.04 10.55
CA VAL A 50 0.07 -4.75 10.50
C VAL A 50 -0.23 -6.19 10.12
N ASP A 51 0.07 -6.54 8.88
CA ASP A 51 -0.17 -7.84 8.28
C ASP A 51 1.14 -8.50 7.79
N ARG A 52 1.07 -9.77 7.40
CA ARG A 52 2.20 -10.45 6.73
C ARG A 52 2.20 -10.28 5.21
N GLY A 53 1.31 -9.44 4.70
CA GLY A 53 1.13 -9.16 3.28
C GLY A 53 1.90 -7.90 2.89
N ASN A 54 1.16 -6.84 2.57
CA ASN A 54 1.73 -5.60 2.04
C ASN A 54 2.65 -4.91 3.05
N SER A 55 2.27 -4.89 4.33
CA SER A 55 3.05 -4.16 5.35
C SER A 55 4.41 -4.80 5.63
N PHE A 56 4.57 -6.09 5.33
CA PHE A 56 5.84 -6.81 5.48
C PHE A 56 6.93 -6.31 4.51
N PHE A 57 6.59 -6.02 3.25
CA PHE A 57 7.56 -5.50 2.28
C PHE A 57 8.06 -4.11 2.69
N TRP A 58 7.17 -3.28 3.22
CA TRP A 58 7.52 -1.95 3.71
C TRP A 58 8.34 -1.99 4.99
N GLU A 59 8.10 -2.98 5.85
CA GLU A 59 8.96 -3.23 7.01
C GLU A 59 10.39 -3.65 6.58
N LEU A 60 10.53 -4.52 5.58
CA LEU A 60 11.84 -4.88 5.04
C LEU A 60 12.57 -3.66 4.44
N LEU A 61 11.86 -2.81 3.69
CA LEU A 61 12.43 -1.60 3.13
C LEU A 61 12.90 -0.63 4.24
N SER A 62 12.06 -0.39 5.25
CA SER A 62 12.40 0.45 6.41
C SER A 62 13.65 -0.07 7.15
N ARG A 63 13.74 -1.39 7.37
CA ARG A 63 14.94 -2.00 7.97
C ARG A 63 16.19 -1.81 7.10
N SER A 64 16.04 -1.95 5.77
CA SER A 64 17.16 -1.76 4.84
C SER A 64 17.69 -0.33 4.89
N ILE A 65 16.81 0.67 5.03
CA ILE A 65 17.20 2.07 5.20
C ILE A 65 17.83 2.30 6.57
N ALA A 66 17.30 1.69 7.64
CA ALA A 66 17.90 1.76 8.97
C ALA A 66 19.34 1.19 9.00
N ASP A 67 19.61 0.12 8.24
CA ASP A 67 20.96 -0.41 8.08
C ASP A 67 21.90 0.58 7.37
N LEU A 68 21.39 1.36 6.41
CA LEU A 68 22.15 2.44 5.75
C LEU A 68 22.43 3.62 6.70
N VAL A 69 21.47 3.98 7.57
CA VAL A 69 21.67 4.96 8.64
C VAL A 69 22.79 4.50 9.58
N ALA A 70 22.75 3.23 10.01
CA ALA A 70 23.77 2.67 10.90
C ALA A 70 25.17 2.64 10.27
N GLN A 71 25.25 2.55 8.94
CA GLN A 71 26.50 2.62 8.17
C GLN A 71 26.98 4.07 7.93
N GLY A 72 26.15 5.07 8.23
CA GLY A 72 26.46 6.49 7.96
C GLY A 72 26.25 6.91 6.51
N GLU A 73 25.55 6.10 5.70
CA GLU A 73 25.24 6.39 4.30
C GLU A 73 24.04 7.35 4.16
N THR A 74 23.23 7.50 5.22
CA THR A 74 22.13 8.47 5.28
C THR A 74 21.86 8.92 6.71
N GLU A 75 21.08 9.99 6.86
CA GLU A 75 20.76 10.60 8.14
C GLU A 75 19.52 9.94 8.78
N GLU A 76 19.55 9.72 10.09
CA GLU A 76 18.42 9.14 10.85
C GLU A 76 17.16 10.00 10.71
N GLU A 77 17.30 11.33 10.70
CA GLU A 77 16.19 12.27 10.50
C GLU A 77 15.46 12.06 9.17
N LYS A 78 16.18 11.65 8.10
CA LYS A 78 15.55 11.33 6.82
C LYS A 78 14.72 10.06 6.88
N LEU A 79 15.18 9.05 7.64
CA LEU A 79 14.40 7.84 7.86
C LEU A 79 13.12 8.15 8.65
N ASP A 80 13.24 8.93 9.73
CA ASP A 80 12.13 9.27 10.61
C ASP A 80 11.07 10.14 9.93
N SER A 81 11.47 11.00 9.00
CA SER A 81 10.58 11.90 8.26
C SER A 81 9.98 11.29 6.99
N TYR A 82 10.45 10.11 6.57
CA TYR A 82 9.93 9.48 5.36
C TYR A 82 8.61 8.75 5.64
N GLU A 83 7.52 9.33 5.16
CA GLU A 83 6.20 8.71 5.17
C GLU A 83 5.89 8.06 3.82
N MET A 84 5.51 6.78 3.85
CA MET A 84 5.14 6.07 2.64
C MET A 84 3.72 6.44 2.23
N HIS A 85 3.50 6.83 0.99
CA HIS A 85 2.18 7.28 0.52
C HIS A 85 1.30 6.11 0.05
N PHE A 86 1.08 5.12 0.92
CA PHE A 86 0.31 3.92 0.59
C PHE A 86 -0.47 3.41 1.80
N TYR A 87 -1.72 3.02 1.56
CA TYR A 87 -2.58 2.38 2.55
C TYR A 87 -3.29 1.17 1.93
N ALA A 88 -3.05 -0.01 2.49
CA ALA A 88 -3.75 -1.23 2.09
C ALA A 88 -5.05 -1.35 2.89
N ALA A 89 -6.18 -0.90 2.33
CA ALA A 89 -7.48 -0.96 3.00
C ALA A 89 -8.00 -2.40 3.14
N SER A 90 -8.77 -2.67 4.20
CA SER A 90 -9.49 -3.94 4.32
C SER A 90 -10.79 -3.92 3.53
N ALA A 91 -11.34 -5.10 3.25
CA ALA A 91 -12.66 -5.24 2.61
C ALA A 91 -13.74 -4.39 3.32
N ALA A 92 -13.80 -4.48 4.66
CA ALA A 92 -14.77 -3.75 5.47
C ALA A 92 -14.56 -2.23 5.42
N GLU A 93 -13.31 -1.76 5.33
CA GLU A 93 -13.02 -0.33 5.18
C GLU A 93 -13.46 0.20 3.82
N ILE A 94 -13.25 -0.58 2.75
CA ILE A 94 -13.68 -0.20 1.40
C ILE A 94 -15.21 -0.15 1.34
N GLU A 95 -15.89 -1.21 1.81
CA GLU A 95 -17.34 -1.29 1.85
C GLU A 95 -17.94 -0.11 2.64
N SER A 96 -17.44 0.12 3.86
CA SER A 96 -17.90 1.22 4.70
C SER A 96 -17.73 2.59 4.03
N GLU A 97 -16.66 2.81 3.26
CA GLU A 97 -16.44 4.11 2.60
C GLU A 97 -17.29 4.29 1.34
N VAL A 98 -17.55 3.22 0.59
CA VAL A 98 -18.50 3.26 -0.54
C VAL A 98 -19.90 3.59 -0.04
N GLU A 99 -20.37 2.90 1.00
CA GLU A 99 -21.68 3.16 1.61
C GLU A 99 -21.78 4.58 2.20
N ARG A 100 -20.72 5.04 2.86
CA ARG A 100 -20.67 6.38 3.47
C ARG A 100 -20.69 7.49 2.43
N GLU A 101 -20.01 7.33 1.30
CA GLU A 101 -19.98 8.33 0.23
C GLU A 101 -21.29 8.34 -0.57
N GLY A 102 -21.81 7.15 -0.92
CA GLY A 102 -23.19 6.97 -1.39
C GLY A 102 -23.45 7.27 -2.87
N SER A 103 -22.44 7.62 -3.67
CA SER A 103 -22.62 7.84 -5.12
C SER A 103 -22.69 6.53 -5.92
N PHE A 104 -22.22 5.42 -5.36
CA PHE A 104 -22.17 4.12 -6.03
C PHE A 104 -22.80 3.03 -5.15
N GLU A 105 -23.36 2.03 -5.82
CA GLU A 105 -23.79 0.78 -5.19
C GLU A 105 -22.67 -0.26 -5.35
N LEU A 106 -22.32 -0.95 -4.27
CA LEU A 106 -21.33 -2.01 -4.29
C LEU A 106 -21.96 -3.31 -4.80
N GLU A 107 -21.69 -3.66 -6.06
CA GLU A 107 -22.26 -4.88 -6.66
C GLU A 107 -21.50 -6.15 -6.26
N ARG A 108 -20.16 -6.08 -6.18
CA ARG A 108 -19.30 -7.20 -5.83
C ARG A 108 -18.02 -6.68 -5.20
N LEU A 109 -17.60 -7.30 -4.11
CA LEU A 109 -16.32 -7.07 -3.46
C LEU A 109 -15.68 -8.42 -3.15
N GLU A 110 -14.46 -8.63 -3.64
CA GLU A 110 -13.71 -9.86 -3.43
C GLU A 110 -12.27 -9.52 -3.10
N MET A 111 -11.75 -10.22 -2.09
CA MET A 111 -10.34 -10.23 -1.75
C MET A 111 -9.73 -11.49 -2.34
N LEU A 112 -8.69 -11.33 -3.15
CA LEU A 112 -7.98 -12.42 -3.79
C LEU A 112 -6.53 -12.39 -3.34
N GLU A 113 -6.08 -13.49 -2.75
CA GLU A 113 -4.66 -13.71 -2.53
C GLU A 113 -4.04 -14.12 -3.87
N VAL A 114 -3.08 -13.33 -4.35
CA VAL A 114 -2.31 -13.71 -5.54
C VAL A 114 -1.24 -14.68 -5.09
N ASP A 115 -1.45 -15.95 -5.45
CA ASP A 115 -0.50 -17.00 -5.12
C ASP A 115 0.89 -16.64 -5.67
N LYS A 116 1.92 -16.96 -4.88
CA LYS A 116 3.33 -16.76 -5.27
C LYS A 116 3.78 -17.81 -6.29
N GLU A 117 2.90 -18.24 -7.19
CA GLU A 117 3.25 -19.10 -8.32
C GLU A 117 4.09 -18.29 -9.29
N THR A 118 5.35 -18.23 -8.91
CA THR A 118 6.47 -17.87 -9.75
C THR A 118 6.42 -18.75 -10.99
N GLY A 119 6.08 -18.17 -12.14
CA GLY A 119 6.49 -18.69 -13.46
C GLY A 119 8.02 -18.67 -13.65
N TYR A 120 8.77 -18.73 -12.56
CA TYR A 120 10.21 -18.90 -12.52
C TYR A 120 10.41 -20.40 -12.30
N GLU A 121 10.57 -21.15 -13.39
CA GLU A 121 10.92 -22.58 -13.40
C GLU A 121 12.31 -22.87 -12.78
N ASP A 122 12.92 -21.89 -12.12
CA ASP A 122 14.27 -21.99 -11.55
C ASP A 122 14.17 -21.91 -10.02
N ASP A 123 14.50 -23.03 -9.38
CA ASP A 123 14.35 -23.39 -7.97
C ASP A 123 15.25 -22.57 -7.01
N ASP A 124 15.70 -21.39 -7.43
CA ASP A 124 16.60 -20.52 -6.67
C ASP A 124 15.81 -19.44 -5.92
N VAL A 125 15.77 -19.52 -4.59
CA VAL A 125 15.19 -18.51 -3.69
C VAL A 125 15.76 -17.11 -3.96
N SER A 126 16.99 -17.01 -4.48
CA SER A 126 17.62 -15.76 -4.95
C SER A 126 16.83 -15.08 -6.08
N SER A 127 16.15 -15.86 -6.93
CA SER A 127 15.31 -15.38 -8.03
C SER A 127 14.07 -14.62 -7.53
N TYR A 128 13.35 -15.17 -6.55
CA TYR A 128 12.12 -14.58 -6.03
C TYR A 128 12.38 -13.27 -5.27
N GLY A 129 13.34 -13.28 -4.34
CA GLY A 129 13.68 -12.09 -3.56
C GLY A 129 14.13 -10.93 -4.46
N LYS A 130 14.90 -11.23 -5.51
CA LYS A 130 15.33 -10.24 -6.50
C LYS A 130 14.17 -9.72 -7.36
N ALA A 131 13.21 -10.58 -7.71
CA ALA A 131 12.01 -10.17 -8.45
C ALA A 131 11.16 -9.20 -7.60
N VAL A 132 10.89 -9.55 -6.33
CA VAL A 132 10.16 -8.69 -5.40
C VAL A 132 10.88 -7.36 -5.18
N ALA A 133 12.20 -7.39 -4.94
CA ALA A 133 12.99 -6.17 -4.76
C ALA A 133 12.96 -5.26 -5.99
N LYS A 134 13.01 -5.83 -7.21
CA LYS A 134 12.84 -5.06 -8.45
C LYS A 134 11.45 -4.43 -8.56
N THR A 135 10.39 -5.14 -8.18
CA THR A 135 9.04 -4.59 -8.17
C THR A 135 8.90 -3.46 -7.16
N VAL A 136 9.41 -3.63 -5.94
CA VAL A 136 9.43 -2.57 -4.92
C VAL A 136 10.20 -1.36 -5.41
N ARG A 137 11.39 -1.57 -6.01
CA ARG A 137 12.18 -0.50 -6.63
C ARG A 137 11.38 0.24 -7.71
N ALA A 138 10.76 -0.49 -8.64
CA ALA A 138 9.98 0.13 -9.71
C ALA A 138 8.83 1.02 -9.19
N VAL A 139 8.28 0.70 -8.01
CA VAL A 139 7.19 1.48 -7.39
C VAL A 139 7.73 2.66 -6.56
N GLN A 140 8.82 2.48 -5.81
CA GLN A 140 9.26 3.45 -4.80
C GLN A 140 10.51 4.25 -5.16
N GLU A 141 11.29 3.85 -6.17
CA GLU A 141 12.59 4.46 -6.48
C GLU A 141 12.52 5.97 -6.65
N THR A 142 11.54 6.48 -7.40
CA THR A 142 11.40 7.93 -7.59
C THR A 142 11.15 8.68 -6.27
N MET A 143 10.31 8.13 -5.39
CA MET A 143 10.00 8.74 -4.10
C MET A 143 11.19 8.66 -3.14
N LEU A 144 11.91 7.53 -3.15
CA LEU A 144 13.12 7.34 -2.36
C LEU A 144 14.24 8.25 -2.83
N ALA A 145 14.50 8.33 -4.14
CA ALA A 145 15.54 9.19 -4.70
C ALA A 145 15.27 10.67 -4.43
N GLN A 146 14.00 11.09 -4.48
CA GLN A 146 13.62 12.45 -4.13
C GLN A 146 13.90 12.81 -2.67
N HIS A 147 13.74 11.85 -1.73
CA HIS A 147 13.89 12.10 -0.29
C HIS A 147 15.31 11.85 0.22
N PHE A 148 15.92 10.75 -0.21
CA PHE A 148 17.23 10.29 0.25
C PHE A 148 18.39 10.71 -0.67
N GLY A 149 18.12 11.00 -1.94
CA GLY A 149 19.13 11.22 -2.99
C GLY A 149 19.33 9.98 -3.89
N GLU A 150 20.09 10.16 -4.98
CA GLU A 150 20.53 9.08 -5.88
C GLU A 150 21.68 8.25 -5.28
#